data_AF-A0A943NKT7-F1
#
_entry.id   AF-A0A943NKT7-F1
#
_cell.length_a   1.000
_cell.length_b   1.000
_cell.length_c   1.000
_cell.angle_alpha   90.00
_cell.angle_beta   90.00
_cell.angle_gamma   90.00
#
_symmetry.space_group_name_H-M   'P 1'
#
loop_
_entity.id
_entity.type
_entity.pdbx_description
1 polymer ?
#
loop_
_entity_poly.entity_id
_entity_poly.type
_entity_poly.pdbx_seq_one_letter_code
_entity_poly.pdbx_strand_id
1 'polypeptide(L)' 'MISIDYTYDFVADDGKLTAGAPAQAISDAIYEATKCAFDRGDYIFFAIDAHDPEDNFHPESKLFPPHNIIGTSGRDLFGP' A
#
# COMPACT_ATOMS: atom_id res chain seq x y z
N MET A 1 7.94 11.79 -7.30
CA MET A 1 6.85 11.35 -6.39
C MET A 1 7.22 10.00 -5.80
N ILE A 2 6.96 9.78 -4.51
CA ILE A 2 7.04 8.44 -3.90
C ILE A 2 5.65 8.11 -3.38
N SER A 3 5.02 7.09 -3.94
CA SER A 3 3.77 6.51 -3.43
C SER A 3 4.16 5.39 -2.46
N ILE A 4 3.77 5.53 -1.19
CA ILE A 4 4.20 4.65 -0.10
C ILE A 4 2.99 3.85 0.35
N ASP A 5 3.07 2.53 0.23
CA ASP A 5 2.19 1.56 0.88
C ASP A 5 0.68 1.80 0.70
N TYR A 6 0.28 2.37 -0.44
CA TYR A 6 -1.13 2.57 -0.74
C TYR A 6 -1.73 1.33 -1.42
N THR A 7 -1.74 0.22 -0.68
CA THR A 7 -2.19 -1.10 -1.15
C THR A 7 -3.52 -1.53 -0.55
N TYR A 8 -4.09 -2.60 -1.10
CA TYR A 8 -5.35 -3.17 -0.64
C TYR A 8 -5.32 -3.48 0.87
N ASP A 9 -4.27 -4.12 1.38
CA ASP A 9 -4.17 -4.51 2.78
C ASP A 9 -4.14 -3.33 3.76
N PHE A 10 -3.69 -2.16 3.31
CA PHE A 10 -3.66 -0.94 4.12
C PHE A 10 -4.89 -0.06 3.98
N VAL A 11 -5.73 -0.27 2.95
CA VAL A 11 -6.80 0.68 2.61
C VAL A 11 -8.20 0.04 2.60
N ALA A 12 -8.36 -1.16 2.02
CA ALA A 12 -9.67 -1.79 1.87
C ALA A 12 -10.32 -2.11 3.23
N ASP A 13 -11.65 -2.15 3.29
CA ASP A 13 -12.39 -2.46 4.53
C ASP A 13 -11.99 -3.82 5.13
N ASP A 14 -11.67 -4.79 4.29
CA ASP A 14 -11.23 -6.13 4.66
C ASP A 14 -9.70 -6.34 4.51
N GLY A 15 -8.95 -5.25 4.32
CA GLY A 15 -7.49 -5.25 4.28
C GLY A 15 -6.88 -5.73 5.60
N LYS A 16 -5.80 -6.51 5.52
CA LYS A 16 -5.23 -7.21 6.70
C LYS A 16 -4.66 -6.27 7.77
N LEU A 17 -4.24 -5.07 7.38
CA LEU A 17 -3.73 -4.04 8.30
C LEU A 17 -4.34 -2.67 7.95
N THR A 18 -5.64 -2.66 7.68
CA THR A 18 -6.31 -1.49 7.12
C THR A 18 -6.35 -0.29 8.06
N ALA A 19 -6.09 0.89 7.52
CA ALA A 19 -6.38 2.17 8.14
C ALA A 19 -7.85 2.62 7.90
N GLY A 20 -8.60 1.90 7.07
CA GLY A 20 -10.04 2.07 6.85
C GLY A 20 -10.40 3.44 6.24
N ALA A 21 -11.53 4.00 6.70
CA ALA A 21 -12.11 5.22 6.14
C ALA A 21 -11.13 6.40 5.97
N PRO A 22 -10.21 6.70 6.92
CA PRO A 22 -9.17 7.71 6.71
C PRO A 22 -8.28 7.48 5.48
N ALA A 23 -7.86 6.24 5.20
CA ALA A 23 -7.05 5.93 4.04
C ALA A 23 -7.90 5.97 2.76
N GLN A 24 -9.10 5.42 2.79
CA GLN A 24 -10.02 5.46 1.65
C GLN A 24 -10.36 6.89 1.24
N ALA A 25 -10.51 7.80 2.21
CA ALA A 25 -10.84 9.20 1.97
C ALA A 25 -9.79 9.98 1.14
N ILE A 26 -8.55 9.48 1.05
CA ILE A 26 -7.50 10.11 0.25
C ILE A 26 -7.32 9.50 -1.14
N SER A 27 -8.13 8.51 -1.54
CA SER A 27 -7.95 7.74 -2.79
C SER A 27 -7.93 8.62 -4.04
N ASP A 28 -8.86 9.56 -4.17
CA ASP A 28 -8.89 10.45 -5.34
C ASP A 28 -7.71 11.43 -5.30
N ALA A 29 -7.36 11.94 -4.12
CA ALA A 29 -6.26 12.90 -3.97
C ALA A 29 -4.89 12.28 -4.27
N ILE A 30 -4.63 11.04 -3.83
CA ILE A 30 -3.37 10.35 -4.11
C ILE A 30 -3.26 9.97 -5.60
N TYR A 31 -4.37 9.57 -6.22
CA TYR A 31 -4.44 9.35 -7.67
C TYR A 31 -4.10 10.62 -8.44
N GLU A 32 -4.79 11.72 -8.18
CA GLU A 32 -4.59 12.99 -8.89
C GLU A 32 -3.17 13.54 -8.68
N ALA A 33 -2.63 13.44 -7.47
CA ALA A 33 -1.25 13.86 -7.19
C ALA A 33 -0.23 13.01 -7.96
N THR A 34 -0.44 11.69 -8.02
CA THR A 34 0.44 10.76 -8.74
C THR A 34 0.36 10.99 -10.25
N LYS A 35 -0.86 11.14 -10.79
CA LYS A 35 -1.11 11.43 -12.19
C LYS A 35 -0.50 12.77 -12.62
N CYS A 36 -0.70 13.82 -11.83
CA CYS A 36 -0.13 15.14 -12.10
C CYS A 36 1.41 15.11 -12.15
N ALA A 37 2.04 14.40 -11.21
CA ALA A 37 3.50 14.21 -11.22
C ALA A 37 3.96 13.43 -12.47
N PHE A 38 3.24 12.37 -12.83
CA PHE A 38 3.55 11.57 -14.02
C PHE A 38 3.41 12.38 -15.31
N ASP A 39 2.31 13.12 -15.46
CA ASP A 39 2.03 13.93 -16.65
C ASP A 39 3.05 15.09 -16.82
N ARG A 40 3.67 15.55 -15.72
CA ARG A 40 4.79 16.52 -15.74
C ARG A 40 6.13 15.90 -16.17
N GLY A 41 6.21 14.57 -16.25
CA GLY A 41 7.44 13.84 -16.56
C GLY A 41 8.34 13.60 -15.34
N ASP A 42 7.79 13.69 -14.13
CA ASP A 42 8.55 13.36 -12.92
C ASP A 42 8.74 11.84 -12.81
N TYR A 43 9.80 11.43 -12.10
CA TYR A 43 9.94 10.04 -11.67
C TYR A 43 8.89 9.70 -10.61
N ILE A 44 8.24 8.55 -10.79
CA ILE A 44 7.26 7.98 -9.86
C ILE A 44 7.83 6.66 -9.32
N PHE A 45 7.93 6.56 -8.00
CA PHE A 45 8.35 5.34 -7.32
C PHE A 45 7.22 4.83 -6.45
N PHE A 46 6.79 3.59 -6.67
CA PHE A 46 5.88 2.88 -5.78
C PHE A 46 6.72 2.07 -4.80
N ALA A 47 6.88 2.60 -3.59
CA ALA A 47 7.57 1.94 -2.49
C ALA A 47 6.52 1.12 -1.73
N ILE A 48 6.45 -0.16 -2.06
CA ILE A 48 5.42 -1.08 -1.57
C ILE A 48 6.06 -2.14 -0.70
N ASP A 49 5.56 -2.23 0.51
CA ASP A 49 5.89 -3.27 1.47
C ASP A 49 5.72 -4.69 0.90
N ALA A 50 6.54 -5.60 1.40
CA ALA A 50 6.76 -6.93 0.83
C ALA A 50 7.16 -7.91 1.92
N HIS A 51 6.17 -8.56 2.51
CA HIS A 51 6.42 -9.53 3.57
C HIS A 51 6.44 -10.98 3.07
N ASP A 52 7.33 -11.77 3.65
CA ASP A 52 7.34 -13.23 3.61
C ASP A 52 6.67 -13.73 4.90
N PRO A 53 5.57 -14.49 4.82
CA PRO A 53 4.83 -14.94 6.01
C PRO A 53 5.65 -15.91 6.87
N GLU A 54 6.69 -16.54 6.32
CA GLU A 54 7.56 -17.48 7.03
C GLU A 54 8.78 -16.78 7.68
N ASP A 55 8.99 -15.49 7.42
CA ASP A 55 10.09 -14.72 8.01
C ASP A 55 9.82 -14.36 9.47
N ASN A 56 10.25 -15.25 10.34
CA ASN A 56 10.18 -15.10 11.80
C ASN A 56 11.31 -14.23 12.37
N PHE A 57 12.27 -13.79 11.56
CA PHE A 57 13.34 -12.87 11.97
C PHE A 57 12.95 -11.41 11.78
N HIS A 58 11.99 -11.13 10.89
CA HIS A 58 11.47 -9.79 10.72
C HIS A 58 10.81 -9.30 12.02
N PRO A 59 11.16 -8.10 12.52
CA PRO A 59 10.65 -7.61 13.80
C PRO A 59 9.12 -7.40 13.79
N GLU A 60 8.55 -7.08 12.62
CA GLU A 60 7.12 -6.82 12.48
C GLU A 60 6.24 -8.07 12.54
N SER A 61 6.79 -9.26 12.24
CA SER A 61 6.05 -10.53 12.28
C SER A 61 5.48 -10.85 13.67
N LYS A 62 5.94 -10.15 14.71
CA LYS A 62 5.46 -10.27 16.10
C LYS A 62 4.53 -9.14 16.53
N LEU A 63 4.42 -8.08 15.73
CA LEU A 63 3.73 -6.84 16.07
C LEU A 63 2.43 -6.68 15.29
N PHE A 64 2.41 -7.17 14.05
CA PHE A 64 1.30 -7.00 13.13
C PHE A 64 0.83 -8.34 12.55
N PRO A 65 -0.44 -8.45 12.14
CA PRO A 65 -0.89 -9.59 11.36
C PRO A 65 -0.14 -9.66 10.01
N PRO A 66 -0.05 -10.83 9.37
CA PRO A 66 0.46 -10.94 8.01
C PRO A 66 -0.31 -10.03 7.05
N HIS A 67 0.40 -9.16 6.35
CA HIS A 67 -0.11 -8.18 5.40
C HIS A 67 0.90 -8.00 4.27
N ASN A 68 0.47 -7.50 3.11
CA ASN A 68 1.31 -7.28 1.94
C ASN A 68 2.23 -8.47 1.61
N ILE A 69 1.66 -9.67 1.70
CA ILE A 69 2.39 -10.92 1.43
C ILE A 69 2.70 -11.04 -0.07
N ILE A 70 3.94 -11.39 -0.40
CA ILE A 70 4.37 -11.56 -1.78
C ILE A 70 3.44 -12.55 -2.52
N GLY A 71 2.85 -12.11 -3.63
CA GLY A 71 1.98 -12.92 -4.47
C GLY A 71 0.50 -12.92 -4.08
N THR A 72 0.09 -12.16 -3.07
CA THR A 72 -1.33 -11.97 -2.73
C THR A 72 -1.87 -10.65 -3.29
N SER A 73 -3.18 -10.58 -3.47
CA SER A 73 -3.89 -9.35 -3.88
C SER A 73 -3.86 -8.27 -2.80
N GLY A 74 -3.46 -8.59 -1.56
CA GLY A 74 -3.25 -7.61 -0.50
C GLY A 74 -2.24 -6.53 -0.88
N ARG A 75 -1.28 -6.87 -1.76
CA ARG A 75 -0.23 -5.97 -2.28
C ARG A 75 -0.64 -5.13 -3.48
N ASP A 76 -1.81 -5.38 -4.06
CA ASP A 76 -2.28 -4.60 -5.21
C ASP A 76 -2.51 -3.15 -4.76
N LEU A 77 -2.20 -2.18 -5.62
CA LEU A 77 -2.49 -0.77 -5.36
C LEU A 77 -4.00 -0.58 -5.20
N PHE A 78 -4.41 0.22 -4.22
CA PHE A 78 -5.83 0.48 -3.96
C PHE A 78 -6.30 1.73 -4.70
N GLY A 79 -7.52 1.67 -5.25
CA GLY A 79 -8.18 2.83 -5.86
C GLY A 79 -8.09 2.88 -7.39
N PRO A 80 -8.54 3.99 -8.00
CA PRO A 80 -8.57 4.20 -9.46
C PRO A 80 -7.19 4.49 -10.07
#